data_AF-A0A9P6E560-F1
#
_entry.id   AF-A0A9P6E560-F1
#
_cell.length_a   1.000
_cell.length_b   1.000
_cell.length_c   1.000
_cell.angle_alpha   90.00
_cell.angle_beta   90.00
_cell.angle_gamma   90.00
#
_symmetry.space_group_name_H-M   'P 1'
#
loop_
_entity.id
_entity.type
_entity.pdbx_description
1 polymer ?
#
loop_
_entity_poly.entity_id
_entity_poly.type
_entity_poly.pdbx_seq_one_letter_code
_entity_poly.pdbx_strand_id
1 'polypeptide(L)'
;MAPVVQHPDEPYHHHILQTCFGDKYQAEMPQIRQNIETLAKGEILIDKTLSKVYKGQTAVFVHSSRSIWLFDDFYRLDTVEGALAVVHEASHALLGTEDVFSKDGHFTVVKMTPYATPQGYFGYIDRDFKSLRAAAPAKTMVQNADSYRLLGHLALSGFQDLGHDHPMSDWVIEGVPVPEKPETAKKEPAKKKGWFS
;
A
#
# COMPACT_ATOMS: atom_id res chain seq x y z
N MET A 1 -9.33 13.07 7.97
CA MET A 1 -8.28 12.38 8.73
C MET A 1 -6.98 13.13 8.52
N ALA A 2 -6.25 13.44 9.60
CA ALA A 2 -4.88 13.90 9.44
C ALA A 2 -4.03 12.73 8.89
N PRO A 3 -3.09 12.95 7.96
CA PRO A 3 -2.24 11.90 7.44
C PRO A 3 -1.56 11.14 8.58
N VAL A 4 -1.65 9.81 8.58
CA VAL A 4 -1.09 8.90 9.61
C VAL A 4 0.32 9.31 10.07
N VAL A 5 1.16 9.77 9.14
CA VAL A 5 2.56 10.15 9.40
C VAL A 5 2.78 11.52 10.03
N GLN A 6 1.75 12.35 10.11
CA GLN A 6 1.81 13.63 10.82
C GLN A 6 1.64 13.44 12.33
N HIS A 7 0.99 12.36 12.77
CA HIS A 7 0.72 12.08 14.19
C HIS A 7 1.18 10.66 14.57
N PRO A 8 2.47 10.31 14.39
CA PRO A 8 2.97 8.95 14.60
C PRO A 8 2.93 8.50 16.07
N ASP A 9 2.77 9.42 17.01
CA ASP A 9 2.71 9.16 18.45
C ASP A 9 1.29 8.81 18.93
N GLU A 10 0.27 9.04 18.09
CA GLU A 10 -1.09 8.59 18.40
C GLU A 10 -1.14 7.05 18.34
N PRO A 11 -1.68 6.35 19.36
CA PRO A 11 -1.59 4.89 19.44
C PRO A 11 -2.07 4.16 18.18
N TYR A 12 -3.11 4.67 17.53
CA TYR A 12 -3.65 4.09 16.31
C TYR A 12 -2.70 4.27 15.11
N HIS A 13 -2.18 5.48 14.91
CA HIS A 13 -1.22 5.75 13.83
C HIS A 13 0.12 5.07 14.06
N HIS A 14 0.58 5.02 15.31
CA HIS A 14 1.75 4.23 15.72
C HIS A 14 1.59 2.78 15.28
N HIS A 15 0.43 2.18 15.55
CA HIS A 15 0.15 0.80 15.20
C HIS A 15 0.11 0.56 13.68
N ILE A 16 -0.49 1.47 12.90
CA ILE A 16 -0.45 1.41 11.43
C ILE A 16 1.00 1.45 10.93
N LEU A 17 1.80 2.39 11.42
CA LEU A 17 3.18 2.57 10.96
C LEU A 17 4.07 1.39 11.35
N GLN A 18 3.93 0.88 12.56
CA GLN A 18 4.58 -0.35 13.00
C GLN A 18 4.19 -1.54 12.12
N THR A 19 2.91 -1.63 11.74
CA THR A 19 2.41 -2.71 10.88
C THR A 19 3.03 -2.64 9.48
N CYS A 20 3.25 -1.44 8.94
CA CYS A 20 3.79 -1.24 7.59
C CYS A 20 5.32 -1.31 7.53
N PHE A 21 6.01 -0.79 8.54
CA PHE A 21 7.45 -0.52 8.50
C PHE A 21 8.26 -1.24 9.60
N GLY A 22 7.60 -2.01 10.47
CA GLY A 22 8.22 -2.79 11.56
C GLY A 22 8.43 -2.01 12.86
N ASP A 23 8.85 -2.73 13.91
CA ASP A 23 8.92 -2.24 15.31
C ASP A 23 9.88 -1.06 15.54
N LYS A 24 10.79 -0.81 14.59
CA LYS A 24 11.82 0.23 14.69
C LYS A 24 11.64 1.33 13.65
N TYR A 25 10.44 1.49 13.09
CA TYR A 25 10.16 2.47 12.04
C TYR A 25 10.45 3.93 12.45
N GLN A 26 10.43 4.24 13.75
CA GLN A 26 10.60 5.60 14.27
C GLN A 26 11.93 6.21 13.83
N ALA A 27 13.00 5.40 13.74
CA ALA A 27 14.30 5.84 13.26
C ALA A 27 14.27 6.28 11.78
N GLU A 28 13.34 5.75 11.00
CA GLU A 28 13.19 6.01 9.56
C GLU A 28 12.06 7.01 9.25
N MET A 29 11.40 7.58 10.27
CA MET A 29 10.29 8.51 10.09
C MET A 29 10.58 9.73 9.19
N PRO A 30 11.78 10.34 9.21
CA PRO A 30 12.11 11.38 8.26
C PRO A 30 11.98 10.92 6.80
N GLN A 31 12.48 9.72 6.48
CA GLN A 31 12.39 9.14 5.13
C GLN A 31 10.95 8.75 4.79
N ILE A 32 10.22 8.14 5.73
CA ILE A 32 8.81 7.75 5.53
C ILE A 32 7.95 8.97 5.17
N ARG A 33 8.11 10.08 5.91
CA ARG A 33 7.39 11.33 5.63
C ARG A 33 7.72 11.89 4.25
N GLN A 34 9.02 11.96 3.91
CA GLN A 34 9.47 12.41 2.60
C GLN A 34 8.90 11.55 1.47
N ASN A 35 8.86 10.23 1.67
CA ASN A 35 8.35 9.29 0.68
C ASN A 35 6.85 9.47 0.45
N ILE A 36 6.07 9.66 1.51
CA ILE A 36 4.63 9.91 1.39
C ILE A 36 4.36 11.26 0.74
N GLU A 37 5.13 12.30 1.06
CA GLU A 37 5.01 13.60 0.40
C GLU A 37 5.34 13.49 -1.10
N THR A 38 6.38 12.73 -1.45
CA THR A 38 6.75 12.45 -2.84
C THR A 38 5.65 11.68 -3.56
N LEU A 39 5.07 10.64 -2.94
CA LEU A 39 3.96 9.87 -3.53
C LEU A 39 2.71 10.74 -3.71
N ALA A 40 2.38 11.59 -2.75
CA ALA A 40 1.19 12.44 -2.81
C ALA A 40 1.28 13.54 -3.88
N LYS A 41 2.49 13.98 -4.23
CA LYS A 41 2.74 15.05 -5.22
C LYS A 41 3.27 14.54 -6.55
N GLY A 42 3.72 13.30 -6.60
CA GLY A 42 4.41 12.72 -7.74
C GLY A 42 3.47 12.45 -8.91
N GLU A 43 4.01 12.58 -10.11
CA GLU A 43 3.33 12.23 -11.34
C GLU A 43 3.89 10.91 -11.88
N ILE A 44 2.99 10.01 -12.27
CA ILE A 44 3.33 8.71 -12.86
C ILE A 44 2.80 8.64 -14.29
N LEU A 45 3.54 7.97 -15.16
CA LEU A 45 3.06 7.65 -16.51
C LEU A 45 2.38 6.28 -16.48
N ILE A 46 1.12 6.22 -16.89
CA ILE A 46 0.40 4.95 -17.08
C ILE A 46 0.40 4.63 -18.57
N ASP A 47 1.01 3.50 -18.92
CA ASP A 47 0.92 2.94 -20.26
C ASP A 47 -0.37 2.13 -20.38
N LYS A 48 -1.21 2.54 -21.31
CA LYS A 48 -2.49 1.89 -21.62
C LYS A 48 -2.37 0.86 -22.74
N THR A 49 -1.19 0.69 -23.32
CA THR A 49 -0.97 -0.42 -24.25
C THR A 49 -1.07 -1.72 -23.47
N LEU A 50 -2.16 -2.46 -23.68
CA LEU A 50 -2.38 -3.78 -23.10
C LEU A 50 -1.21 -4.67 -23.47
N SER A 51 -0.27 -4.82 -22.55
CA SER A 51 0.85 -5.74 -22.69
C SER A 51 0.29 -7.16 -22.72
N LYS A 52 0.84 -8.00 -23.61
CA LYS A 52 0.39 -9.37 -23.87
C LYS A 52 0.23 -10.14 -22.55
N VAL A 53 -1.02 -10.49 -22.24
CA VAL A 53 -1.51 -11.51 -21.28
C VAL A 53 -0.43 -12.10 -20.35
N TYR A 54 -0.11 -11.41 -19.27
CA TYR A 54 0.53 -12.01 -18.09
C TYR A 54 -0.55 -12.35 -17.08
N LYS A 55 -0.89 -13.64 -16.98
CA LYS A 55 -1.86 -14.11 -15.99
C LYS A 55 -1.28 -13.98 -14.59
N GLY A 56 -2.03 -13.38 -13.67
CA GLY A 56 -1.69 -13.28 -12.25
C GLY A 56 -1.01 -11.97 -11.83
N GLN A 57 -0.64 -11.11 -12.78
CA GLN A 57 -0.07 -9.79 -12.47
C GLN A 57 -1.08 -8.69 -12.81
N THR A 58 -1.25 -7.72 -11.91
CA THR A 58 -2.19 -6.61 -12.10
C THR A 58 -1.48 -5.42 -12.74
N ALA A 59 -0.34 -5.01 -12.20
CA ALA A 59 0.47 -3.93 -12.75
C ALA A 59 1.97 -4.22 -12.64
N VAL A 60 2.79 -3.43 -13.35
CA VAL A 60 4.25 -3.43 -13.18
C VAL A 60 4.85 -2.07 -13.58
N PHE A 61 5.81 -1.57 -12.81
CA PHE A 61 6.65 -0.45 -13.19
C PHE A 61 7.78 -0.89 -14.11
N VAL A 62 7.79 -0.38 -15.34
CA VAL A 62 8.82 -0.67 -16.34
C VAL A 62 9.87 0.43 -16.37
N HIS A 63 11.09 0.08 -15.96
CA HIS A 63 12.19 1.03 -15.81
C HIS A 63 12.61 1.68 -17.13
N SER A 64 12.56 0.94 -18.25
CA SER A 64 13.00 1.43 -19.57
C SER A 64 12.06 2.49 -20.15
N SER A 65 10.76 2.33 -19.98
CA SER A 65 9.74 3.29 -20.43
C SER A 65 9.36 4.31 -19.35
N ARG A 66 9.83 4.12 -18.11
CA ARG A 66 9.48 4.91 -16.92
C ARG A 66 7.95 5.03 -16.75
N SER A 67 7.24 3.94 -17.03
CA SER A 67 5.78 3.89 -17.00
C SER A 67 5.29 2.65 -16.25
N ILE A 68 4.10 2.77 -15.67
CA ILE A 68 3.36 1.66 -15.08
C ILE A 68 2.52 1.04 -16.17
N TRP A 69 2.69 -0.26 -16.40
CA TRP A 69 1.88 -1.05 -17.31
C TRP A 69 0.74 -1.71 -16.53
N LEU A 70 -0.48 -1.61 -17.04
CA LEU A 70 -1.66 -2.26 -16.46
C LEU A 70 -2.03 -3.49 -17.29
N PHE A 71 -2.21 -4.63 -16.64
CA PHE A 71 -2.58 -5.90 -17.27
C PHE A 71 -4.08 -6.19 -17.11
N ASP A 72 -4.57 -7.23 -17.80
CA ASP A 72 -5.99 -7.62 -17.79
C ASP A 72 -6.57 -7.82 -16.38
N ASP A 73 -5.78 -8.39 -15.47
CA ASP A 73 -6.23 -8.67 -14.10
C ASP A 73 -6.43 -7.38 -13.27
N PHE A 74 -5.77 -6.27 -13.63
CA PHE A 74 -6.01 -4.97 -12.98
C PHE A 74 -7.45 -4.50 -13.16
N TYR A 75 -7.99 -4.68 -14.36
CA TYR A 75 -9.34 -4.22 -14.69
C TYR A 75 -10.45 -5.07 -14.06
N ARG A 76 -10.07 -6.14 -13.34
CA ARG A 76 -10.98 -6.98 -12.55
C ARG A 76 -11.00 -6.59 -11.08
N LEU A 77 -10.04 -5.77 -10.64
CA LEU A 77 -9.96 -5.27 -9.27
C LEU A 77 -11.08 -4.28 -9.00
N ASP A 78 -11.47 -4.16 -7.73
CA ASP A 78 -12.26 -3.01 -7.32
C ASP A 78 -11.44 -1.72 -7.36
N THR A 79 -12.11 -0.58 -7.14
CA THR A 79 -11.44 0.73 -7.19
C THR A 79 -10.35 0.90 -6.12
N VAL A 80 -10.54 0.32 -4.93
CA VAL A 80 -9.59 0.42 -3.83
C VAL A 80 -8.37 -0.45 -4.15
N GLU A 81 -8.57 -1.71 -4.49
CA GLU A 81 -7.51 -2.64 -4.88
C GLU A 81 -6.71 -2.12 -6.07
N GLY A 82 -7.38 -1.55 -7.07
CA GLY A 82 -6.73 -0.89 -8.21
C GLY A 82 -5.88 0.30 -7.78
N ALA A 83 -6.38 1.16 -6.90
CA ALA A 83 -5.61 2.28 -6.36
C ALA A 83 -4.39 1.82 -5.56
N LEU A 84 -4.52 0.76 -4.76
CA LEU A 84 -3.42 0.19 -3.98
C LEU A 84 -2.35 -0.45 -4.86
N ALA A 85 -2.74 -1.13 -5.94
CA ALA A 85 -1.80 -1.62 -6.94
C ALA A 85 -1.03 -0.46 -7.60
N VAL A 86 -1.71 0.65 -7.93
CA VAL A 86 -1.03 1.85 -8.44
C VAL A 86 -0.08 2.46 -7.42
N VAL A 87 -0.43 2.50 -6.12
CA VAL A 87 0.47 3.00 -5.07
C VAL A 87 1.75 2.18 -4.97
N HIS A 88 1.65 0.84 -5.04
CA HIS A 88 2.80 -0.06 -5.07
C HIS A 88 3.72 0.24 -6.27
N GLU A 89 3.17 0.32 -7.48
CA GLU A 89 3.99 0.60 -8.66
C GLU A 89 4.55 2.03 -8.68
N ALA A 90 3.80 3.00 -8.15
CA ALA A 90 4.24 4.38 -8.00
C ALA A 90 5.42 4.51 -7.04
N SER A 91 5.48 3.69 -5.97
CA SER A 91 6.64 3.71 -5.07
C SER A 91 7.91 3.24 -5.76
N HIS A 92 7.84 2.25 -6.66
CA HIS A 92 8.98 1.91 -7.50
C HIS A 92 9.40 3.08 -8.39
N ALA A 93 8.43 3.70 -9.06
CA ALA A 93 8.69 4.77 -10.01
C ALA A 93 9.32 6.02 -9.38
N LEU A 94 8.79 6.43 -8.23
CA LEU A 94 9.09 7.72 -7.60
C LEU A 94 10.14 7.62 -6.50
N LEU A 95 10.15 6.52 -5.76
CA LEU A 95 11.01 6.35 -4.56
C LEU A 95 12.15 5.36 -4.80
N GLY A 96 12.08 4.57 -5.87
CA GLY A 96 13.05 3.50 -6.13
C GLY A 96 12.92 2.34 -5.15
N THR A 97 11.71 2.09 -4.61
CA THR A 97 11.45 0.90 -3.78
C THR A 97 11.74 -0.38 -4.56
N GLU A 98 11.87 -1.47 -3.83
CA GLU A 98 12.09 -2.81 -4.36
C GLU A 98 11.02 -3.77 -3.83
N ASP A 99 10.86 -4.91 -4.52
CA ASP A 99 10.09 -6.04 -4.02
C ASP A 99 11.03 -6.92 -3.20
N VAL A 100 10.89 -6.83 -1.88
CA VAL A 100 11.76 -7.56 -0.94
C VAL A 100 11.02 -8.76 -0.35
N PHE A 101 11.71 -9.90 -0.29
CA PHE A 101 11.19 -11.17 0.22
C PHE A 101 12.10 -11.74 1.30
N SER A 102 11.53 -12.41 2.29
CA SER A 102 12.21 -13.23 3.30
C SER A 102 12.10 -14.73 2.97
N LYS A 103 12.50 -15.14 1.77
CA LYS A 103 12.58 -16.58 1.48
C LYS A 103 13.73 -17.20 2.30
N ASP A 104 13.42 -18.23 3.09
CA ASP A 104 14.37 -19.02 3.88
C ASP A 104 15.22 -18.21 4.89
N GLY A 105 14.71 -17.08 5.38
CA GLY A 105 15.42 -16.21 6.33
C GLY A 105 16.46 -15.28 5.69
N HIS A 106 16.52 -15.24 4.36
CA HIS A 106 17.37 -14.32 3.60
C HIS A 106 16.53 -13.28 2.84
N PHE A 107 16.99 -12.02 2.87
CA PHE A 107 16.38 -10.95 2.10
C PHE A 107 16.76 -11.09 0.63
N THR A 108 15.77 -11.34 -0.21
CA THR A 108 15.96 -11.40 -1.66
C THR A 108 15.23 -10.23 -2.29
N VAL A 109 15.96 -9.42 -3.04
CA VAL A 109 15.39 -8.40 -3.91
C VAL A 109 15.05 -9.08 -5.23
N VAL A 110 13.76 -9.23 -5.54
CA VAL A 110 13.38 -9.73 -6.86
C VAL A 110 13.30 -8.54 -7.79
N LYS A 111 14.35 -8.35 -8.58
CA LYS A 111 14.28 -7.46 -9.74
C LYS A 111 13.48 -8.20 -10.80
N MET A 112 12.16 -7.97 -10.82
CA MET A 112 11.33 -8.51 -11.88
C MET A 112 11.85 -7.98 -13.22
N THR A 113 12.41 -8.89 -14.01
CA THR A 113 12.43 -8.68 -15.46
C THR A 113 11.01 -8.99 -15.93
N PRO A 114 10.45 -8.23 -16.90
CA PRO A 114 9.08 -8.42 -17.40
C PRO A 114 8.80 -9.82 -18.01
N TYR A 115 9.73 -10.77 -17.92
CA TYR A 115 9.68 -12.09 -18.55
C TYR A 115 9.92 -13.26 -17.59
N ALA A 116 10.16 -13.02 -16.29
CA ALA A 116 10.44 -14.09 -15.35
C ALA A 116 9.82 -13.82 -13.97
N THR A 117 8.55 -14.15 -13.81
CA THR A 117 8.05 -14.58 -12.48
C THR A 117 8.40 -16.06 -12.33
N PRO A 118 9.30 -16.45 -11.42
CA PRO A 118 9.32 -17.84 -10.96
C PRO A 118 7.91 -18.18 -10.46
N GLN A 119 7.37 -19.35 -10.82
CA GLN A 119 6.08 -19.78 -10.29
C GLN A 119 6.09 -19.70 -8.76
N GLY A 120 5.18 -18.91 -8.17
CA GLY A 120 4.99 -18.83 -6.72
C GLY A 120 4.98 -17.44 -6.10
N TYR A 121 5.35 -16.40 -6.84
CA TYR A 121 5.34 -15.00 -6.39
C TYR A 121 4.11 -14.27 -6.94
N PHE A 122 2.92 -14.58 -6.43
CA PHE A 122 1.69 -13.81 -6.70
C PHE A 122 0.93 -13.65 -5.38
N GLY A 123 0.59 -12.41 -5.02
CA GLY A 123 -0.04 -12.06 -3.71
C GLY A 123 0.98 -11.62 -2.65
N TYR A 124 1.74 -10.56 -2.94
CA TYR A 124 3.01 -10.22 -2.28
C TYR A 124 2.94 -9.86 -0.78
N ILE A 125 1.88 -9.17 -0.35
CA ILE A 125 1.55 -8.97 1.07
C ILE A 125 1.13 -10.28 1.76
N ASP A 126 0.51 -11.19 1.01
CA ASP A 126 -0.37 -12.24 1.53
C ASP A 126 0.37 -13.49 2.02
N ARG A 127 1.63 -13.64 1.62
CA ARG A 127 2.42 -14.86 1.91
C ARG A 127 3.61 -14.65 2.83
N ASP A 128 4.30 -13.51 2.73
CA ASP A 128 5.66 -13.39 3.32
C ASP A 128 5.89 -12.07 4.08
N PHE A 129 5.06 -11.05 3.87
CA PHE A 129 5.32 -9.72 4.42
C PHE A 129 5.30 -9.68 5.96
N LYS A 130 4.49 -10.53 6.63
CA LYS A 130 4.53 -10.68 8.10
C LYS A 130 5.90 -11.18 8.58
N SER A 131 6.45 -12.19 7.90
CA SER A 131 7.78 -12.75 8.20
C SER A 131 8.87 -11.74 7.88
N LEU A 132 8.76 -11.06 6.75
CA LEU A 132 9.69 -10.00 6.35
C LEU A 132 9.71 -8.89 7.39
N ARG A 133 8.55 -8.37 7.80
CA ARG A 133 8.45 -7.31 8.83
C ARG A 133 9.07 -7.74 10.16
N ALA A 134 8.89 -9.00 10.54
CA ALA A 134 9.44 -9.52 11.80
C ALA A 134 10.98 -9.66 11.77
N ALA A 135 11.56 -9.94 10.60
CA ALA A 135 12.99 -10.21 10.47
C ALA A 135 13.81 -9.02 9.91
N ALA A 136 13.20 -8.18 9.10
CA ALA A 136 13.88 -7.15 8.33
C ALA A 136 14.18 -5.90 9.18
N PRO A 137 15.32 -5.23 8.95
CA PRO A 137 15.54 -3.88 9.44
C PRO A 137 14.45 -2.92 8.94
N ALA A 138 14.08 -1.92 9.75
CA ALA A 138 13.09 -0.92 9.36
C ALA A 138 13.43 -0.23 8.02
N LYS A 139 14.72 0.03 7.78
CA LYS A 139 15.19 0.57 6.49
C LYS A 139 14.83 -0.30 5.30
N THR A 140 14.85 -1.62 5.44
CA THR A 140 14.42 -2.56 4.39
C THR A 140 12.93 -2.43 4.14
N MET A 141 12.12 -2.31 5.19
CA MET A 141 10.68 -2.11 5.04
C MET A 141 10.35 -0.76 4.41
N VAL A 142 11.10 0.30 4.74
CA VAL A 142 10.96 1.61 4.08
C VAL A 142 11.35 1.57 2.60
N GLN A 143 12.17 0.61 2.18
CA GLN A 143 12.51 0.37 0.78
C GLN A 143 11.58 -0.65 0.10
N ASN A 144 10.62 -1.24 0.81
CA ASN A 144 9.71 -2.23 0.25
C ASN A 144 8.45 -1.57 -0.30
N ALA A 145 8.08 -1.87 -1.55
CA ALA A 145 6.90 -1.27 -2.19
C ALA A 145 5.59 -1.60 -1.47
N ASP A 146 5.47 -2.84 -0.99
CA ASP A 146 4.29 -3.30 -0.26
C ASP A 146 4.06 -2.59 1.08
N SER A 147 5.09 -1.99 1.68
CA SER A 147 4.91 -1.20 2.91
C SER A 147 4.05 0.05 2.65
N TYR A 148 4.17 0.66 1.47
CA TYR A 148 3.38 1.82 1.08
C TYR A 148 1.98 1.42 0.61
N ARG A 149 1.86 0.27 -0.08
CA ARG A 149 0.58 -0.34 -0.40
C ARG A 149 -0.23 -0.61 0.87
N LEU A 150 0.39 -1.26 1.86
CA LEU A 150 -0.24 -1.56 3.14
C LEU A 150 -0.61 -0.29 3.90
N LEU A 151 0.27 0.71 3.92
CA LEU A 151 -0.03 2.00 4.52
C LEU A 151 -1.25 2.66 3.88
N GLY A 152 -1.33 2.65 2.53
CA GLY A 152 -2.48 3.17 1.79
C GLY A 152 -3.77 2.46 2.18
N HIS A 153 -3.73 1.13 2.28
CA HIS A 153 -4.87 0.31 2.68
C HIS A 153 -5.34 0.66 4.11
N LEU A 154 -4.44 0.58 5.09
CA LEU A 154 -4.76 0.82 6.49
C LEU A 154 -5.15 2.28 6.77
N ALA A 155 -4.59 3.24 6.03
CA ALA A 155 -4.97 4.65 6.15
C ALA A 155 -6.38 4.93 5.60
N LEU A 156 -6.84 4.17 4.60
CA LEU A 156 -8.17 4.32 4.01
C LEU A 156 -9.25 3.56 4.77
N SER A 157 -8.98 2.30 5.12
CA SER A 157 -9.99 1.37 5.62
C SER A 157 -9.79 0.99 7.10
N GLY A 158 -8.67 1.40 7.70
CA GLY A 158 -8.28 0.93 9.02
C GLY A 158 -8.07 -0.58 9.06
N PHE A 159 -8.20 -1.17 10.25
CA PHE A 159 -8.05 -2.61 10.47
C PHE A 159 -9.37 -3.39 10.31
N GLN A 160 -10.49 -2.72 10.04
CA GLN A 160 -11.84 -3.32 10.08
C GLN A 160 -12.21 -4.09 8.80
N ASP A 161 -11.63 -3.75 7.65
CA ASP A 161 -11.92 -4.37 6.35
C ASP A 161 -10.97 -5.50 5.96
N LEU A 162 -10.12 -5.94 6.89
CA LEU A 162 -9.34 -7.17 6.73
C LEU A 162 -10.27 -8.36 7.05
N GLY A 163 -11.32 -8.57 6.24
CA GLY A 163 -12.31 -9.64 6.44
C GLY A 163 -11.64 -11.00 6.64
N HIS A 164 -12.26 -11.96 7.33
CA HIS A 164 -11.60 -13.21 7.76
C HIS A 164 -10.84 -13.98 6.65
N ASP A 165 -11.29 -13.91 5.40
CA ASP A 165 -10.63 -14.55 4.25
C ASP A 165 -9.62 -13.64 3.52
N HIS A 166 -9.49 -12.38 3.93
CA HIS A 166 -8.44 -11.49 3.44
C HIS A 166 -7.11 -12.01 3.98
N PRO A 167 -6.08 -12.22 3.15
CA PRO A 167 -4.75 -12.66 3.60
C PRO A 167 -4.04 -11.75 4.62
N MET A 168 -4.66 -10.62 4.98
CA MET A 168 -4.22 -9.68 5.99
C MET A 168 -5.09 -9.70 7.27
N SER A 169 -6.12 -10.54 7.34
CA SER A 169 -7.04 -10.64 8.48
C SER A 169 -6.33 -11.07 9.77
N ASP A 170 -5.33 -11.96 9.66
CA ASP A 170 -4.44 -12.39 10.75
C ASP A 170 -3.51 -11.29 11.30
N TRP A 171 -3.63 -10.06 10.78
CA TRP A 171 -2.76 -8.92 11.10
C TRP A 171 -3.44 -7.91 12.01
N VAL A 172 -4.74 -8.11 12.29
CA VAL A 172 -5.44 -7.45 13.39
C VAL A 172 -4.95 -8.10 14.69
N ILE A 173 -4.14 -7.39 15.48
CA ILE A 173 -3.77 -7.88 16.82
C ILE A 173 -5.00 -7.73 17.73
N GLU A 174 -5.45 -8.83 18.33
CA GLU A 174 -6.45 -8.82 19.40
C GLU A 174 -6.01 -7.84 20.52
N GLY A 175 -6.85 -6.85 20.83
CA GLY A 175 -6.68 -6.00 22.01
C GLY A 175 -6.33 -4.53 21.75
N VAL A 176 -6.17 -4.08 20.49
CA VAL A 176 -6.16 -2.64 20.19
C VAL A 176 -7.61 -2.18 20.01
N PRO A 177 -8.16 -1.32 20.90
CA PRO A 177 -9.51 -0.82 20.73
C PRO A 177 -9.60 -0.06 19.41
N VAL A 178 -10.50 -0.50 18.54
CA VAL A 178 -10.78 0.21 17.29
C VAL A 178 -11.44 1.54 17.67
N PRO A 179 -10.86 2.70 17.33
CA PRO A 179 -11.54 3.96 17.55
C PRO A 179 -12.85 3.94 16.76
N GLU A 180 -13.95 4.28 17.43
CA GLU A 180 -15.24 4.42 16.77
C GLU A 180 -15.07 5.36 15.57
N LYS A 181 -15.61 4.93 14.42
CA LYS A 181 -15.60 5.70 13.17
C LYS A 181 -16.02 7.13 13.52
N PRO A 182 -15.26 8.18 13.15
CA PRO A 182 -15.68 9.54 13.44
C PRO A 182 -17.07 9.72 12.83
N GLU A 183 -18.07 9.99 13.68
CA GLU A 183 -19.44 10.19 13.24
C GLU A 183 -19.40 11.16 12.08
N THR A 184 -19.77 10.69 10.89
CA THR A 184 -19.93 11.56 9.74
C THR A 184 -20.94 12.61 10.16
N ALA A 185 -20.49 13.85 10.32
CA ALA A 185 -21.34 14.98 10.62
C ALA A 185 -22.56 14.90 9.69
N LYS A 186 -23.74 14.70 10.28
CA LYS A 186 -25.01 14.67 9.54
C LYS A 186 -25.04 15.95 8.70
N LYS A 187 -24.92 15.81 7.38
CA LYS A 187 -25.13 16.93 6.47
C LYS A 187 -26.55 17.43 6.72
N GLU A 188 -26.67 18.62 7.29
CA GLU A 188 -27.95 19.32 7.34
C GLU A 188 -28.50 19.41 5.91
N PRO A 189 -29.76 19.02 5.68
CA PRO A 189 -30.37 19.15 4.37
C PRO A 189 -30.40 20.63 3.98
N ALA A 190 -29.80 20.95 2.83
CA ALA A 190 -29.79 22.29 2.27
C ALA A 190 -31.21 22.83 2.17
N LYS A 191 -31.49 23.94 2.86
CA LYS A 191 -32.74 24.69 2.73
C LYS A 191 -32.92 25.10 1.26
N LYS A 192 -33.91 24.52 0.58
CA LYS A 192 -34.36 24.97 -0.74
C LYS A 192 -34.79 26.43 -0.61
N LYS A 193 -34.01 27.35 -1.18
CA LYS A 193 -34.48 28.71 -1.46
C LYS A 193 -35.51 28.62 -2.59
N GLY A 194 -36.77 28.83 -2.25
CA GLY A 194 -37.84 29.02 -3.22
C GLY A 194 -37.55 30.26 -4.06
N TRP A 195 -37.57 30.10 -5.38
CA TRP A 195 -37.62 31.22 -6.32
C TRP A 195 -39.09 31.59 -6.52
N PHE A 196 -39.46 32.77 -6.02
CA PHE A 196 -40.59 33.53 -6.54
C PHE A 196 -40.02 34.74 -7.26
N SER A 197 -40.30 34.83 -8.56
CA SER A 197 -40.58 36.04 -9.35
C SER A 197 -41.02 35.57 -10.73
#